data_AF-A0A4Q3YHX3-F1
#
_entry.id   AF-A0A4Q3YHX3-F1
#
_cell.length_a   1.000
_cell.length_b   1.000
_cell.length_c   1.000
_cell.angle_alpha   90.00
_cell.angle_beta   90.00
_cell.angle_gamma   90.00
#
_symmetry.space_group_name_H-M   'P 1'
#
loop_
_entity.id
_entity.type
_entity.pdbx_description
1 polymer ?
#
loop_
_entity_poly.entity_id
_entity_poly.type
_entity_poly.pdbx_seq_one_letter_code
_entity_poly.pdbx_strand_id
1 'polypeptide(L)'
;SYIGLKDIEDESGTLLKSLATLRQECIASLGECFADKGRTERWLSAIKTLESDENFARMDLSRLAEWRDEMLGRAASSLVERMSSGHAVVLLTISRLVARVEEKTLVLLDEPESHLHPPLLSAFTRALSELLHNRNGVAIIATHSPVVLQEVPRSCVHVMTRSRLSMHAERPRVETFGENVGSLTREVFGLEVSLSGYHALLKDAVATGAGYEEIVASYSGQLGQEARGILRAMVADRDSAGQVE
;
A
#
# COMPACT_ATOMS: atom_id res chain seq x y z
N SER A 1 1.03 8.60 -20.43
CA SER A 1 -0.37 8.14 -20.36
C SER A 1 -0.80 8.05 -18.91
N TYR A 2 -2.04 8.44 -18.58
CA TYR A 2 -2.62 8.25 -17.26
C TYR A 2 -3.07 6.79 -17.07
N ILE A 3 -2.82 6.23 -15.88
CA ILE A 3 -3.25 4.89 -15.46
C ILE A 3 -3.91 5.09 -14.10
N GLY A 4 -5.24 5.06 -14.05
CA GLY A 4 -5.98 5.26 -12.82
C GLY A 4 -7.49 5.16 -13.02
N LEU A 5 -8.23 5.26 -11.90
CA LEU A 5 -9.68 5.06 -11.83
C LEU A 5 -10.50 6.28 -12.27
N LYS A 6 -9.85 7.42 -12.54
CA LYS A 6 -10.53 8.66 -12.97
C LYS A 6 -10.76 8.64 -14.49
N ASP A 7 -11.97 8.98 -14.94
CA ASP A 7 -12.32 9.00 -16.36
C ASP A 7 -12.12 10.42 -16.94
N ILE A 8 -12.92 11.40 -16.48
CA ILE A 8 -12.87 12.82 -16.87
C ILE A 8 -13.29 13.68 -15.66
N GLU A 9 -12.73 14.89 -15.52
CA GLU A 9 -13.24 15.93 -14.61
C GLU A 9 -14.27 16.80 -15.35
N ASP A 10 -15.52 16.75 -14.92
CA ASP A 10 -16.56 17.72 -15.27
C ASP A 10 -16.85 18.64 -14.08
N GLU A 11 -17.55 19.78 -14.30
CA GLU A 11 -17.82 20.82 -13.29
C GLU A 11 -18.53 20.30 -12.01
N SER A 12 -19.00 19.05 -12.00
CA SER A 12 -19.72 18.41 -10.89
C SER A 12 -18.89 17.43 -10.05
N GLY A 13 -17.64 17.11 -10.44
CA GLY A 13 -16.74 16.23 -9.68
C GLY A 13 -15.93 15.27 -10.55
N THR A 14 -15.21 14.36 -9.92
CA THR A 14 -14.42 13.33 -10.62
C THR A 14 -15.29 12.10 -10.91
N LEU A 15 -15.57 11.82 -12.18
CA LEU A 15 -16.22 10.57 -12.58
C LEU A 15 -15.23 9.39 -12.50
N LEU A 16 -15.61 8.35 -11.77
CA LEU A 16 -14.85 7.09 -11.72
C LEU A 16 -15.19 6.21 -12.92
N LYS A 17 -14.18 5.58 -13.49
CA LYS A 17 -14.32 4.60 -14.57
C LYS A 17 -15.22 3.46 -14.12
N SER A 18 -16.13 3.07 -15.01
CA SER A 18 -16.94 1.87 -14.78
C SER A 18 -16.06 0.62 -14.78
N LEU A 19 -16.50 -0.44 -14.08
CA LEU A 19 -15.84 -1.75 -14.14
C LEU A 19 -15.76 -2.29 -15.57
N ALA A 20 -16.74 -1.99 -16.43
CA ALA A 20 -16.72 -2.38 -17.83
C ALA A 20 -15.58 -1.68 -18.60
N THR A 21 -15.39 -0.38 -18.37
CA THR A 21 -14.29 0.40 -18.94
C THR A 21 -12.93 -0.16 -18.51
N LEU A 22 -12.75 -0.43 -17.20
CA LEU A 22 -11.52 -1.00 -16.65
C LEU A 22 -11.21 -2.39 -17.23
N ARG A 23 -12.24 -3.21 -17.45
CA ARG A 23 -12.10 -4.52 -18.11
C ARG A 23 -11.63 -4.39 -19.55
N GLN A 24 -12.23 -3.48 -20.31
CA GLN A 24 -11.85 -3.25 -21.70
C GLN A 24 -10.41 -2.73 -21.80
N GLU A 25 -10.02 -1.82 -20.91
CA GLU A 25 -8.64 -1.36 -20.80
C GLU A 25 -7.67 -2.49 -20.45
N CYS A 26 -8.08 -3.44 -19.59
CA CYS A 26 -7.27 -4.60 -19.24
C CYS A 26 -6.99 -5.46 -20.47
N ILE A 27 -8.04 -5.82 -21.22
CA ILE A 27 -7.94 -6.64 -22.43
C ILE A 27 -7.04 -5.98 -23.47
N ALA A 28 -7.23 -4.67 -23.72
CA ALA A 28 -6.39 -3.92 -24.64
C ALA A 28 -4.92 -3.92 -24.21
N SER A 29 -4.66 -3.73 -22.91
CA SER A 29 -3.29 -3.72 -22.37
C SER A 29 -2.62 -5.09 -22.44
N LEU A 30 -3.37 -6.17 -22.22
CA LEU A 30 -2.88 -7.53 -22.42
C LEU A 30 -2.52 -7.79 -23.89
N GLY A 31 -3.35 -7.32 -24.82
CA GLY A 31 -3.03 -7.37 -26.26
C GLY A 31 -1.72 -6.64 -26.58
N GLU A 32 -1.52 -5.44 -26.04
CA GLU A 32 -0.26 -4.67 -26.19
C GLU A 32 0.94 -5.37 -25.54
N CYS A 33 0.74 -6.07 -24.42
CA CYS A 33 1.78 -6.85 -23.75
C CYS A 33 2.21 -8.06 -24.60
N PHE A 34 1.26 -8.73 -25.23
CA PHE A 34 1.51 -9.97 -25.99
C PHE A 34 1.85 -9.75 -27.47
N ALA A 35 1.89 -8.48 -27.90
CA ALA A 35 2.28 -8.08 -29.25
C ALA A 35 3.79 -8.23 -29.53
N ASP A 36 4.64 -8.11 -28.50
CA ASP A 36 6.09 -8.25 -28.62
C ASP A 36 6.65 -9.20 -27.54
N LYS A 37 7.69 -9.95 -27.89
CA LYS A 37 8.33 -10.94 -27.02
C LYS A 37 8.88 -10.32 -25.73
N GLY A 38 9.53 -9.16 -25.83
CA GLY A 38 10.12 -8.49 -24.67
C GLY A 38 9.08 -7.92 -23.71
N ARG A 39 7.91 -7.48 -24.20
CA ARG A 39 6.78 -7.12 -23.33
C ARG A 39 6.14 -8.36 -22.71
N THR A 40 6.01 -9.44 -23.46
CA THR A 40 5.45 -10.71 -22.97
C THR A 40 6.29 -11.27 -21.82
N GLU A 41 7.62 -11.30 -21.97
CA GLU A 41 8.55 -11.78 -20.93
C GLU A 41 8.46 -10.92 -19.66
N ARG A 42 8.40 -9.59 -19.80
CA ARG A 42 8.23 -8.69 -18.66
C ARG A 42 6.89 -8.89 -17.95
N TRP A 43 5.82 -9.09 -18.72
CA TRP A 43 4.50 -9.36 -18.17
C TRP A 43 4.50 -10.67 -17.38
N LEU A 44 5.03 -11.75 -17.96
CA LEU A 44 5.16 -13.05 -17.28
C LEU A 44 6.00 -12.96 -16.00
N SER A 45 7.11 -12.20 -16.02
CA SER A 45 7.92 -11.95 -14.82
C SER A 45 7.11 -11.23 -13.75
N ALA A 46 6.36 -10.19 -14.11
CA ALA A 46 5.56 -9.43 -13.16
C ALA A 46 4.41 -10.27 -12.57
N ILE A 47 3.76 -11.10 -13.40
CA ILE A 47 2.74 -12.06 -12.94
C ILE A 47 3.33 -13.08 -11.98
N LYS A 48 4.49 -13.66 -12.29
CA LYS A 48 5.18 -14.60 -11.41
C LYS A 48 5.48 -13.99 -10.03
N THR A 49 5.84 -12.72 -9.98
CA THR A 49 6.05 -12.00 -8.73
C THR A 49 4.74 -11.78 -7.97
N LEU A 50 3.65 -11.46 -8.68
CA LEU A 50 2.31 -11.35 -8.09
C LEU A 50 1.76 -12.68 -7.55
N GLU A 51 2.20 -13.82 -8.09
CA GLU A 51 1.85 -15.17 -7.61
C GLU A 51 2.41 -15.49 -6.21
N SER A 52 3.15 -14.58 -5.56
CA SER A 52 3.37 -14.68 -4.10
C SER A 52 2.07 -14.51 -3.30
N ASP A 53 1.05 -13.89 -3.89
CA ASP A 53 -0.32 -13.90 -3.37
C ASP A 53 -1.04 -15.21 -3.74
N GLU A 54 -1.73 -15.82 -2.76
CA GLU A 54 -2.38 -17.13 -2.94
C GLU A 54 -3.48 -17.13 -4.00
N ASN A 55 -4.22 -16.04 -4.16
CA ASN A 55 -5.29 -15.97 -5.15
C ASN A 55 -4.70 -15.83 -6.55
N PHE A 56 -3.69 -14.98 -6.72
CA PHE A 56 -2.95 -14.88 -7.99
C PHE A 56 -2.33 -16.21 -8.40
N ALA A 57 -1.68 -16.93 -7.47
CA ALA A 57 -1.10 -18.25 -7.72
C ALA A 57 -2.12 -19.28 -8.24
N ARG A 58 -3.36 -19.22 -7.74
CA ARG A 58 -4.45 -20.14 -8.14
C ARG A 58 -5.08 -19.78 -9.48
N MET A 59 -4.85 -18.57 -10.01
CA MET A 59 -5.50 -18.10 -11.24
C MET A 59 -4.81 -18.55 -12.53
N ASP A 60 -3.56 -19.04 -12.45
CA ASP A 60 -2.77 -19.49 -13.61
C ASP A 60 -2.75 -18.47 -14.76
N LEU A 61 -2.51 -17.20 -14.39
CA LEU A 61 -2.59 -16.05 -15.29
C LEU A 61 -1.60 -16.14 -16.45
N SER A 62 -0.48 -16.82 -16.25
CA SER A 62 0.55 -17.05 -17.26
C SER A 62 -0.01 -17.66 -18.55
N ARG A 63 -1.08 -18.47 -18.47
CA ARG A 63 -1.77 -19.01 -19.65
C ARG A 63 -2.34 -17.96 -20.57
N LEU A 64 -2.66 -16.76 -20.09
CA LEU A 64 -3.19 -15.67 -20.94
C LEU A 64 -2.22 -15.34 -22.08
N ALA A 65 -0.91 -15.53 -21.86
CA ALA A 65 0.13 -15.29 -22.87
C ALA A 65 0.10 -16.31 -24.04
N GLU A 66 -0.67 -17.39 -23.95
CA GLU A 66 -0.86 -18.38 -25.02
C GLU A 66 -1.95 -17.96 -26.02
N TRP A 67 -2.82 -17.03 -25.64
CA TRP A 67 -3.99 -16.63 -26.43
C TRP A 67 -3.76 -15.31 -27.17
N ARG A 68 -4.45 -15.11 -28.28
CA ARG A 68 -4.42 -13.88 -29.09
C ARG A 68 -5.84 -13.46 -29.48
N ASP A 69 -5.98 -12.19 -29.89
CA ASP A 69 -7.19 -11.60 -30.46
C ASP A 69 -8.47 -11.90 -29.66
N GLU A 70 -9.54 -12.36 -30.32
CA GLU A 70 -10.84 -12.64 -29.68
C GLU A 70 -10.76 -13.70 -28.58
N MET A 71 -9.84 -14.67 -28.70
CA MET A 71 -9.66 -15.70 -27.67
C MET A 71 -9.05 -15.11 -26.41
N LEU A 72 -8.06 -14.22 -26.56
CA LEU A 72 -7.51 -13.47 -25.44
C LEU A 72 -8.60 -12.62 -24.76
N GLY A 73 -9.41 -11.91 -25.56
CA GLY A 73 -10.50 -11.09 -25.02
C GLY A 73 -11.50 -11.90 -24.20
N ARG A 74 -11.92 -13.08 -24.69
CA ARG A 74 -12.81 -13.99 -23.96
C ARG A 74 -12.18 -14.54 -22.69
N ALA A 75 -10.95 -15.03 -22.77
CA ALA A 75 -10.24 -15.60 -21.63
C ALA A 75 -10.02 -14.54 -20.52
N ALA A 76 -9.53 -13.36 -20.89
CA ALA A 76 -9.29 -12.26 -19.97
C ALA A 76 -10.60 -11.75 -19.34
N SER A 77 -11.68 -11.59 -20.13
CA SER A 77 -12.98 -11.16 -19.60
C SER A 77 -13.53 -12.13 -18.56
N SER A 78 -13.52 -13.43 -18.88
CA SER A 78 -13.98 -14.47 -17.96
C SER A 78 -13.16 -14.52 -16.67
N LEU A 79 -11.85 -14.27 -16.77
CA LEU A 79 -10.97 -14.26 -15.61
C LEU A 79 -11.22 -13.05 -14.71
N VAL A 80 -11.27 -11.86 -15.28
CA VAL A 80 -11.49 -10.61 -14.51
C VAL A 80 -12.87 -10.59 -13.84
N GLU A 81 -13.89 -11.22 -14.44
CA GLU A 81 -15.21 -11.40 -13.81
C GLU A 81 -15.19 -12.21 -12.52
N ARG A 82 -14.20 -13.09 -12.36
CA ARG A 82 -14.03 -13.96 -11.18
C ARG A 82 -13.10 -13.35 -10.13
N MET A 83 -12.42 -12.25 -10.43
CA MET A 83 -11.49 -11.58 -9.53
C MET A 83 -12.24 -10.66 -8.55
N SER A 84 -11.67 -10.47 -7.35
CA SER A 84 -12.07 -9.34 -6.52
C SER A 84 -11.63 -8.02 -7.17
N SER A 85 -12.26 -6.90 -6.77
CA SER A 85 -11.92 -5.57 -7.30
C SER A 85 -10.43 -5.25 -7.16
N GLY A 86 -9.82 -5.55 -6.01
CA GLY A 86 -8.39 -5.31 -5.78
C GLY A 86 -7.49 -6.11 -6.74
N HIS A 87 -7.79 -7.39 -6.96
CA HIS A 87 -7.00 -8.23 -7.87
C HIS A 87 -7.13 -7.77 -9.33
N ALA A 88 -8.35 -7.41 -9.75
CA ALA A 88 -8.59 -6.87 -11.08
C ALA A 88 -7.84 -5.55 -11.31
N VAL A 89 -7.82 -4.66 -10.31
CA VAL A 89 -7.08 -3.39 -10.38
C VAL A 89 -5.57 -3.62 -10.46
N VAL A 90 -5.02 -4.56 -9.67
CA VAL A 90 -3.59 -4.90 -9.73
C VAL A 90 -3.22 -5.48 -11.10
N LEU A 91 -3.99 -6.44 -11.60
CA LEU A 91 -3.76 -7.05 -12.91
C LEU A 91 -3.83 -6.01 -14.04
N LEU A 92 -4.82 -5.12 -13.99
CA LEU A 92 -4.95 -4.01 -14.94
C LEU A 92 -3.74 -3.09 -14.87
N THR A 93 -3.37 -2.66 -13.67
CA THR A 93 -2.30 -1.69 -13.44
C THR A 93 -0.97 -2.25 -13.90
N ILE A 94 -0.62 -3.48 -13.52
CA ILE A 94 0.63 -4.09 -13.94
C ILE A 94 0.67 -4.33 -15.45
N SER A 95 -0.43 -4.78 -16.05
CA SER A 95 -0.50 -4.98 -17.51
C SER A 95 -0.33 -3.67 -18.26
N ARG A 96 -0.95 -2.58 -17.79
CA ARG A 96 -0.77 -1.24 -18.37
C ARG A 96 0.66 -0.73 -18.20
N LEU A 97 1.27 -0.94 -17.03
CA LEU A 97 2.65 -0.55 -16.81
C LEU A 97 3.58 -1.32 -17.74
N VAL A 98 3.43 -2.63 -17.91
CA VAL A 98 4.27 -3.39 -18.86
C VAL A 98 4.07 -2.93 -20.30
N ALA A 99 2.83 -2.63 -20.70
CA ALA A 99 2.51 -2.15 -22.04
C ALA A 99 3.12 -0.77 -22.35
N ARG A 100 3.24 0.11 -21.35
CA ARG A 100 3.57 1.54 -21.53
C ARG A 100 4.95 1.95 -21.02
N VAL A 101 5.52 1.24 -20.06
CA VAL A 101 6.83 1.55 -19.48
C VAL A 101 7.91 1.16 -20.48
N GLU A 102 8.64 2.19 -20.93
CA GLU A 102 9.82 2.09 -21.76
C GLU A 102 11.06 2.48 -20.95
N GLU A 103 12.22 2.58 -21.59
CA GLU A 103 13.44 2.93 -20.86
C GLU A 103 13.34 4.38 -20.36
N LYS A 104 13.83 4.66 -19.15
CA LYS A 104 13.85 6.03 -18.58
C LYS A 104 12.44 6.64 -18.40
N THR A 105 11.47 5.80 -18.06
CA THR A 105 10.10 6.24 -17.75
C THR A 105 9.97 6.65 -16.28
N LEU A 106 9.24 7.73 -16.02
CA LEU A 106 8.78 8.13 -14.69
C LEU A 106 7.33 7.66 -14.46
N VAL A 107 7.10 6.94 -13.36
CA VAL A 107 5.79 6.50 -12.91
C VAL A 107 5.40 7.28 -11.65
N LEU A 108 4.19 7.82 -11.62
CA LEU A 108 3.61 8.48 -10.46
C LEU A 108 2.44 7.63 -9.97
N LEU A 109 2.47 7.19 -8.72
CA LEU A 109 1.37 6.46 -8.08
C LEU A 109 0.90 7.21 -6.84
N ASP A 110 -0.41 7.25 -6.68
CA ASP A 110 -1.07 7.88 -5.54
C ASP A 110 -1.98 6.83 -4.88
N GLU A 111 -1.72 6.57 -3.59
CA GLU A 111 -2.45 5.63 -2.74
C GLU A 111 -2.65 4.22 -3.36
N PRO A 112 -1.57 3.52 -3.78
CA PRO A 112 -1.65 2.19 -4.37
C PRO A 112 -2.27 1.13 -3.45
N GLU A 113 -2.35 1.39 -2.14
CA GLU A 113 -3.01 0.56 -1.13
C GLU A 113 -4.54 0.56 -1.21
N SER A 114 -5.14 1.49 -1.95
CA SER A 114 -6.59 1.66 -1.99
C SER A 114 -7.27 0.35 -2.47
N HIS A 115 -8.04 -0.27 -1.58
CA HIS A 115 -8.73 -1.55 -1.79
C HIS A 115 -7.84 -2.80 -1.91
N LEU A 116 -6.55 -2.72 -1.55
CA LEU A 116 -5.64 -3.87 -1.51
C LEU A 116 -5.41 -4.37 -0.08
N HIS A 117 -5.42 -5.68 0.11
CA HIS A 117 -4.96 -6.27 1.37
C HIS A 117 -3.42 -6.32 1.41
N PRO A 118 -2.80 -6.33 2.61
CA PRO A 118 -1.35 -6.17 2.73
C PRO A 118 -0.50 -7.13 1.87
N PRO A 119 -0.78 -8.45 1.81
CA PRO A 119 0.00 -9.36 0.96
C PRO A 119 0.01 -8.98 -0.53
N LEU A 120 -1.13 -8.56 -1.07
CA LEU A 120 -1.24 -8.20 -2.48
C LEU A 120 -0.55 -6.86 -2.76
N LEU A 121 -0.60 -5.92 -1.82
CA LEU A 121 0.12 -4.65 -1.92
C LEU A 121 1.64 -4.86 -1.91
N SER A 122 2.16 -5.75 -1.06
CA SER A 122 3.57 -6.15 -1.06
C SER A 122 3.97 -6.78 -2.39
N ALA A 123 3.18 -7.74 -2.88
CA ALA A 123 3.43 -8.41 -4.16
C ALA A 123 3.43 -7.41 -5.33
N PHE A 124 2.49 -6.46 -5.34
CA PHE A 124 2.42 -5.40 -6.33
C PHE A 124 3.64 -4.47 -6.27
N THR A 125 4.03 -4.03 -5.07
CA THR A 125 5.20 -3.15 -4.88
C THR A 125 6.48 -3.83 -5.36
N ARG A 126 6.64 -5.13 -5.08
CA ARG A 126 7.75 -5.94 -5.58
C ARG A 126 7.76 -6.01 -7.12
N ALA A 127 6.63 -6.37 -7.72
CA ALA A 127 6.50 -6.47 -9.18
C ALA A 127 6.76 -5.14 -9.90
N LEU A 128 6.29 -4.02 -9.33
CA LEU A 128 6.57 -2.68 -9.81
C LEU A 128 8.07 -2.36 -9.74
N SER A 129 8.70 -2.64 -8.60
CA SER A 129 10.14 -2.39 -8.40
C SER A 129 10.98 -3.17 -9.41
N GLU A 130 10.65 -4.44 -9.66
CA GLU A 130 11.36 -5.28 -10.64
C GLU A 130 11.18 -4.77 -12.08
N LEU A 131 9.95 -4.39 -12.44
CA LEU A 131 9.64 -3.81 -13.76
C LEU A 131 10.45 -2.54 -14.00
N LEU A 132 10.47 -1.62 -13.03
CA LEU A 132 11.18 -0.35 -13.16
C LEU A 132 12.69 -0.52 -13.15
N HIS A 133 13.20 -1.44 -12.34
CA HIS A 133 14.62 -1.80 -12.37
C HIS A 133 15.04 -2.31 -13.76
N ASN A 134 14.25 -3.23 -14.35
CA ASN A 134 14.51 -3.75 -15.70
C ASN A 134 14.49 -2.64 -16.77
N ARG A 135 13.69 -1.59 -16.58
CA ARG A 135 13.51 -0.50 -17.55
C ARG A 135 14.28 0.76 -17.23
N ASN A 136 15.17 0.75 -16.23
CA ASN A 136 15.85 1.96 -15.78
C ASN A 136 14.85 3.12 -15.55
N GLY A 137 13.69 2.76 -14.99
CA GLY A 137 12.59 3.66 -14.68
C GLY A 137 12.61 4.08 -13.22
N VAL A 138 11.85 5.12 -12.90
CA VAL A 138 11.69 5.64 -11.54
C VAL A 138 10.22 5.70 -11.19
N ALA A 139 9.86 5.32 -9.96
CA ALA A 139 8.55 5.59 -9.41
C ALA A 139 8.63 6.63 -8.30
N ILE A 140 7.65 7.52 -8.27
CA ILE A 140 7.32 8.35 -7.10
C ILE A 140 5.96 7.88 -6.62
N ILE A 141 5.89 7.43 -5.37
CA ILE A 141 4.69 6.86 -4.76
C ILE A 141 4.30 7.74 -3.58
N ALA A 142 3.09 8.29 -3.61
CA ALA A 142 2.43 8.86 -2.45
C ALA A 142 1.59 7.76 -1.80
N THR A 143 1.76 7.56 -0.48
CA THR A 143 1.13 6.47 0.27
C THR A 143 1.02 6.86 1.74
N HIS A 144 -0.04 6.43 2.40
CA HIS A 144 -0.18 6.42 3.86
C HIS A 144 0.07 5.03 4.45
N SER A 145 0.29 4.01 3.62
CA SER A 145 0.39 2.63 4.04
C SER A 145 1.81 2.28 4.50
N PRO A 146 2.00 1.91 5.79
CA PRO A 146 3.28 1.41 6.28
C PRO A 146 3.70 0.09 5.60
N VAL A 147 2.78 -0.63 4.96
CA VAL A 147 3.10 -1.85 4.20
C VAL A 147 3.95 -1.52 2.97
N VAL A 148 3.71 -0.39 2.29
CA VAL A 148 4.57 0.05 1.18
C VAL A 148 5.97 0.39 1.70
N LEU A 149 6.05 1.06 2.85
CA LEU A 149 7.32 1.40 3.48
C LEU A 149 8.14 0.14 3.84
N GLN A 150 7.47 -0.94 4.24
CA GLN A 150 8.10 -2.22 4.55
C GLN A 150 8.82 -2.84 3.33
N GLU A 151 8.43 -2.50 2.10
CA GLU A 151 8.99 -3.04 0.86
C GLU A 151 10.15 -2.21 0.28
N VAL A 152 10.43 -1.02 0.84
CA VAL A 152 11.44 -0.10 0.30
C VAL A 152 12.48 0.30 1.35
N PRO A 153 13.76 0.52 0.97
CA PRO A 153 14.77 1.03 1.89
C PRO A 153 14.51 2.47 2.31
N ARG A 154 14.91 2.85 3.53
CA ARG A 154 14.69 4.22 4.06
C ARG A 154 15.33 5.31 3.20
N SER A 155 16.36 4.99 2.43
CA SER A 155 17.00 5.92 1.48
C SER A 155 16.06 6.40 0.38
N CYS A 156 14.99 5.65 0.12
CA CYS A 156 13.96 5.93 -0.89
C CYS A 156 12.71 6.59 -0.28
N VAL A 157 12.68 6.85 1.04
CA VAL A 157 11.49 7.32 1.76
C VAL A 157 11.70 8.75 2.25
N HIS A 158 10.69 9.59 2.09
CA HIS A 158 10.58 10.89 2.74
C HIS A 158 9.22 10.97 3.44
N VAL A 159 9.23 11.24 4.74
CA VAL A 159 8.04 11.50 5.54
C VAL A 159 7.70 12.98 5.40
N MET A 160 6.51 13.26 4.89
CA MET A 160 6.01 14.62 4.75
C MET A 160 5.16 14.99 5.96
N THR A 161 5.55 16.05 6.66
CA THR A 161 4.79 16.59 7.80
C THR A 161 4.37 18.03 7.52
N ARG A 162 3.17 18.39 7.97
CA ARG A 162 2.64 19.75 7.84
C ARG A 162 2.44 20.37 9.21
N SER A 163 3.10 21.50 9.44
CA SER A 163 2.89 22.35 10.62
C SER A 163 2.38 23.71 10.17
N ARG A 164 1.09 23.96 10.40
CA ARG A 164 0.35 25.16 9.95
C ARG A 164 0.54 25.42 8.44
N LEU A 165 1.34 26.44 8.10
CA LEU A 165 1.62 26.89 6.73
C LEU A 165 2.93 26.32 6.16
N SER A 166 3.69 25.57 6.95
CA SER A 166 4.98 24.99 6.55
C SER A 166 4.87 23.48 6.32
N MET A 167 5.45 23.01 5.21
CA MET A 167 5.66 21.58 4.96
C MET A 167 7.13 21.25 5.09
N HIS A 168 7.41 20.14 5.76
CA HIS A 168 8.76 19.61 5.94
C HIS A 168 8.78 18.18 5.40
N ALA A 169 9.88 17.82 4.74
CA ALA A 169 10.12 16.48 4.26
C ALA A 169 11.44 15.98 4.85
N GLU A 170 11.38 14.90 5.62
CA GLU A 170 12.54 14.33 6.31
C GLU A 170 12.60 12.83 6.04
N ARG A 171 13.79 12.24 6.09
CA ARG A 171 13.93 10.79 5.98
C ARG A 171 13.55 10.11 7.30
N PRO A 172 12.99 8.89 7.26
CA PRO A 172 12.81 8.09 8.46
C PRO A 172 14.13 7.90 9.22
N ARG A 173 14.06 7.95 10.55
CA ARG A 173 15.21 7.74 11.45
C ARG A 173 15.62 6.27 11.49
N VAL A 174 14.64 5.38 11.37
CA VAL A 174 14.82 3.92 11.33
C VAL A 174 14.93 3.39 9.90
N GLU A 175 15.43 2.17 9.73
CA GLU A 175 15.29 1.46 8.46
C GLU A 175 13.82 1.11 8.21
N THR A 176 13.39 1.15 6.95
CA THR A 176 12.01 0.84 6.58
C THR A 176 11.86 -0.55 5.98
N PHE A 177 12.86 -1.00 5.21
CA PHE A 177 12.79 -2.30 4.55
C PHE A 177 12.75 -3.45 5.58
N GLY A 178 11.65 -4.22 5.57
CA GLY A 178 11.43 -5.34 6.48
C GLY A 178 11.15 -4.96 7.94
N GLU A 179 10.95 -3.68 8.26
CA GLU A 179 10.70 -3.21 9.63
C GLU A 179 9.28 -3.58 10.12
N ASN A 180 9.06 -3.56 11.43
CA ASN A 180 7.74 -3.82 12.00
C ASN A 180 6.73 -2.71 11.62
N VAL A 181 5.54 -3.12 11.17
CA VAL A 181 4.47 -2.20 10.74
C VAL A 181 4.06 -1.21 11.84
N GLY A 182 4.04 -1.62 13.11
CA GLY A 182 3.78 -0.73 14.24
C GLY A 182 4.89 0.31 14.45
N SER A 183 6.16 -0.11 14.34
CA SER A 183 7.31 0.82 14.36
C SER A 183 7.22 1.85 13.22
N LEU A 184 6.90 1.41 12.01
CA LEU A 184 6.72 2.28 10.84
C LEU A 184 5.56 3.25 11.03
N THR A 185 4.43 2.75 11.54
CA THR A 185 3.25 3.56 11.85
C THR A 185 3.62 4.66 12.84
N ARG A 186 4.39 4.34 13.90
CA ARG A 186 4.85 5.33 14.87
C ARG A 186 5.85 6.31 14.27
N GLU A 187 6.72 5.88 13.38
CA GLU A 187 7.71 6.77 12.74
C GLU A 187 7.03 7.79 11.80
N VAL A 188 6.01 7.36 11.06
CA VAL A 188 5.29 8.24 10.10
C VAL A 188 4.21 9.08 10.79
N PHE A 189 3.47 8.52 11.74
CA PHE A 189 2.28 9.15 12.34
C PHE A 189 2.45 9.54 13.82
N GLY A 190 3.66 9.46 14.38
CA GLY A 190 3.91 9.47 15.82
C GLY A 190 3.24 10.59 16.63
N LEU A 191 3.01 11.77 16.04
CA LEU A 191 2.27 12.86 16.69
C LEU A 191 0.75 12.62 16.71
N GLU A 192 0.16 12.16 15.61
CA GLU A 192 -1.28 11.93 15.48
C GLU A 192 -1.74 10.75 16.34
N VAL A 193 -0.94 9.67 16.40
CA VAL A 193 -1.23 8.49 17.23
C VAL A 193 -1.19 8.83 18.72
N SER A 194 -0.26 9.70 19.14
CA SER A 194 -0.12 10.07 20.55
C SER A 194 -1.29 10.88 21.13
N LEU A 195 -2.05 11.55 20.25
CA LEU A 195 -3.15 12.45 20.61
C LEU A 195 -4.54 11.84 20.35
N SER A 196 -4.64 10.63 19.80
CA SER A 196 -5.90 10.06 19.34
C SER A 196 -6.07 8.58 19.67
N GLY A 197 -7.31 8.09 19.53
CA GLY A 197 -7.64 6.69 19.74
C GLY A 197 -7.41 6.19 21.17
N TYR A 198 -6.85 4.98 21.30
CA TYR A 198 -6.67 4.35 22.61
C TYR A 198 -5.61 5.06 23.48
N HIS A 199 -4.65 5.80 22.88
CA HIS A 199 -3.67 6.58 23.64
C HIS A 199 -4.33 7.65 24.51
N ALA A 200 -5.37 8.32 23.98
CA ALA A 200 -6.13 9.30 24.74
C ALA A 200 -6.87 8.65 25.92
N LEU A 201 -7.53 7.50 25.68
CA LEU A 201 -8.21 6.74 26.74
C LEU A 201 -7.26 6.26 27.84
N LEU A 202 -6.05 5.82 27.48
CA LEU A 202 -5.03 5.46 28.46
C LEU A 202 -4.55 6.67 29.25
N LYS A 203 -4.33 7.81 28.57
CA LYS A 203 -3.92 9.06 29.23
C LYS A 203 -4.97 9.55 30.23
N ASP A 204 -6.25 9.51 29.87
CA ASP A 204 -7.36 9.87 30.75
C ASP A 204 -7.45 8.92 31.95
N ALA A 205 -7.24 7.62 31.72
CA ALA A 205 -7.19 6.63 32.80
C ALA A 205 -6.02 6.88 33.76
N VAL A 206 -4.83 7.22 33.25
CA VAL A 206 -3.66 7.59 34.06
C VAL A 206 -3.90 8.88 34.85
N ALA A 207 -4.63 9.83 34.29
CA ALA A 207 -5.00 11.09 34.95
C ALA A 207 -5.93 10.90 36.16
N THR A 208 -6.62 9.76 36.28
CA THR A 208 -7.41 9.43 37.48
C THR A 208 -6.56 9.21 38.74
N GLY A 209 -5.24 9.05 38.59
CA GLY A 209 -4.32 8.75 39.69
C GLY A 209 -4.20 7.27 40.02
N ALA A 210 -4.98 6.39 39.39
CA ALA A 210 -4.92 4.94 39.62
C ALA A 210 -3.56 4.34 39.25
N GLY A 211 -3.20 3.23 39.91
CA GLY A 211 -1.99 2.47 39.63
C GLY A 211 -2.08 1.65 38.33
N TYR A 212 -0.95 1.18 37.82
CA TYR A 212 -0.91 0.36 36.59
C TYR A 212 -1.87 -0.84 36.64
N GLU A 213 -1.82 -1.66 37.69
CA GLU A 213 -2.65 -2.87 37.80
C GLU A 213 -4.15 -2.55 37.92
N GLU A 214 -4.50 -1.44 38.61
CA GLU A 214 -5.89 -0.99 38.74
C GLU A 214 -6.46 -0.55 37.41
N ILE A 215 -5.69 0.21 36.63
CA ILE A 215 -6.08 0.62 35.29
C ILE A 215 -6.21 -0.61 34.39
N VAL A 216 -5.25 -1.56 34.41
CA VAL A 216 -5.37 -2.78 33.60
C VAL A 216 -6.62 -3.59 33.96
N ALA A 217 -6.96 -3.68 35.25
CA ALA A 217 -8.15 -4.37 35.72
C ALA A 217 -9.45 -3.69 35.26
N SER A 218 -9.49 -2.35 35.19
CA SER A 218 -10.69 -1.62 34.76
C SER A 218 -11.07 -1.91 33.29
N TYR A 219 -10.08 -2.22 32.46
CA TYR A 219 -10.29 -2.67 31.08
C TYR A 219 -10.63 -4.16 30.95
N SER A 220 -10.88 -4.89 32.05
CA SER A 220 -11.36 -6.28 32.06
C SER A 220 -10.54 -7.24 31.16
N GLY A 221 -9.22 -7.04 31.09
CA GLY A 221 -8.31 -7.86 30.28
C GLY A 221 -8.28 -7.53 28.78
N GLN A 222 -9.00 -6.49 28.32
CA GLN A 222 -9.11 -6.11 26.90
C GLN A 222 -7.94 -5.28 26.38
N LEU A 223 -6.95 -4.94 27.21
CA LEU A 223 -5.74 -4.26 26.77
C LEU A 223 -4.77 -5.23 26.10
N GLY A 224 -4.42 -4.94 24.84
CA GLY A 224 -3.34 -5.60 24.11
C GLY A 224 -1.95 -5.27 24.66
N GLN A 225 -0.92 -5.98 24.17
CA GLN A 225 0.45 -5.85 24.70
C GLN A 225 1.03 -4.45 24.53
N GLU A 226 0.81 -3.84 23.36
CA GLU A 226 1.28 -2.48 23.07
C GLU A 226 0.66 -1.45 24.02
N ALA A 227 -0.66 -1.49 24.20
CA ALA A 227 -1.39 -0.64 25.14
C ALA A 227 -0.88 -0.81 26.58
N ARG A 228 -0.59 -2.04 27.02
CA ARG A 228 -0.01 -2.31 28.34
C ARG A 228 1.39 -1.72 28.49
N GLY A 229 2.23 -1.85 27.46
CA GLY A 229 3.57 -1.26 27.44
C GLY A 229 3.53 0.27 27.54
N ILE A 230 2.67 0.90 26.75
CA ILE A 230 2.45 2.35 26.78
C ILE A 230 1.91 2.82 28.13
N LEU A 231 0.88 2.15 28.64
CA LEU A 231 0.29 2.46 29.95
C LEU A 231 1.33 2.40 31.07
N ARG A 232 2.19 1.37 31.07
CA ARG A 232 3.27 1.24 32.04
C ARG A 232 4.23 2.41 31.99
N ALA A 233 4.62 2.85 30.80
CA ALA A 233 5.47 4.02 30.62
C ALA A 233 4.78 5.32 31.10
N MET A 234 3.51 5.51 30.78
CA MET A 234 2.73 6.69 31.20
C MET A 234 2.57 6.79 32.73
N VAL A 235 2.28 5.67 33.39
CA VAL A 235 2.18 5.63 34.87
C VAL A 235 3.53 5.94 35.50
N ALA A 236 4.62 5.34 35.00
CA ALA A 236 5.96 5.60 35.51
C ALA A 236 6.39 7.08 35.36
N ASP A 237 6.06 7.70 34.23
CA ASP A 237 6.37 9.11 33.97
C ASP A 237 5.58 10.05 34.90
N ARG A 238 4.28 9.79 35.11
CA ARG A 238 3.44 10.51 36.08
C ARG A 238 4.00 10.41 37.50
N ASP A 239 4.34 9.20 37.94
CA ASP A 239 4.81 8.95 39.30
C ASP A 239 6.21 9.53 39.53
N SER A 240 7.04 9.62 38.48
CA SER A 240 8.34 10.28 38.53
C SER A 240 8.21 11.81 38.61
N ALA A 241 7.26 12.40 37.89
CA ALA A 241 7.00 13.83 37.93
C ALA A 241 6.45 14.30 39.29
N GLY A 242 5.68 13.46 39.98
CA GLY A 242 5.15 13.77 41.32
C GLY A 242 6.16 13.68 42.48
N GLN A 243 7.40 13.27 42.24
CA GLN A 243 8.46 13.18 43.26
C GLN A 243 9.43 14.37 43.24
N VAL A 244 9.23 15.35 42.35
CA VAL A 244 10.12 16.52 42.16
C VAL A 244 9.52 17.82 42.74
N GLU A 245 8.34 17.75 43.35
CA GLU A 245 7.73 18.82 44.18
C GLU A 245 7.85 18.50 45.68
#